data_AF-F9RZX1-F1
#
_entry.id   AF-F9RZX1-F1
#
_cell.length_a   1.000
_cell.length_b   1.000
_cell.length_c   1.000
_cell.angle_alpha   90.00
_cell.angle_beta   90.00
_cell.angle_gamma   90.00
#
_symmetry.space_group_name_H-M   'P 1'
#
loop_
_entity.id
_entity.type
_entity.pdbx_description
1 polymer ?
#
loop_
_entity_poly.entity_id
_entity_poly.type
_entity_poly.pdbx_seq_one_letter_code
_entity_poly.pdbx_strand_id
1 'polypeptide(L)'
;MPLGNVSSINNVVGSYGLDKKDVKTSELAKQINRINNLPSVFELGGVTISRSGTARQLVIMSHGGWKEFESSATLFRRQVGDGWTNVPQGLRVDFYTEDKNFTKGASVITEVSKRPEEALQGLSCQLGISDSDLELLASSRNTSMAAIRTEMEQFAVYKKDGVVAGEKVKNYALYHHENTESMLKGHQRSRMSEDVDIAFITDKKHKCHLSDVFKAIRASGHSYEVVHFGACRVERTEKAVPNL
;
A
#
# COMPACT_ATOMS: atom_id res chain seq x y z
N MET A 1 -52.47 40.74 -16.96
CA MET A 1 -53.20 39.45 -16.91
C MET A 1 -54.40 39.56 -17.84
N PRO A 2 -54.95 38.47 -18.45
CA PRO A 2 -54.60 37.04 -18.30
C PRO A 2 -54.44 36.23 -19.63
N LEU A 3 -53.94 34.98 -19.49
CA LEU A 3 -54.31 33.69 -20.14
C LEU A 3 -54.64 33.54 -21.67
N GLY A 4 -54.19 32.40 -22.23
CA GLY A 4 -54.65 31.80 -23.51
C GLY A 4 -53.52 31.48 -24.51
N ASN A 5 -52.83 30.33 -24.57
CA ASN A 5 -53.12 28.89 -24.46
C ASN A 5 -53.25 28.16 -25.83
N VAL A 6 -52.50 27.06 -25.97
CA VAL A 6 -52.53 25.98 -27.00
C VAL A 6 -52.24 26.32 -28.49
N SER A 7 -51.11 25.81 -28.99
CA SER A 7 -51.14 24.90 -30.15
C SER A 7 -50.13 23.75 -29.95
N SER A 8 -50.64 22.52 -29.92
CA SER A 8 -49.86 21.29 -29.92
C SER A 8 -50.29 20.44 -31.11
N ILE A 9 -49.35 19.65 -31.65
CA ILE A 9 -49.48 18.25 -32.13
C ILE A 9 -48.57 18.01 -33.36
N ASN A 10 -47.42 17.42 -33.05
CA ASN A 10 -46.74 16.25 -33.66
C ASN A 10 -46.86 15.94 -35.16
N ASN A 11 -45.69 15.58 -35.72
CA ASN A 11 -45.44 14.48 -36.67
C ASN A 11 -43.89 14.33 -36.79
N VAL A 12 -43.21 13.17 -36.90
CA VAL A 12 -43.50 11.71 -36.81
C VAL A 12 -42.25 10.98 -36.22
N VAL A 13 -42.37 9.71 -35.86
CA VAL A 13 -41.47 8.90 -35.01
C VAL A 13 -40.34 8.13 -35.74
N GLY A 14 -39.21 7.93 -35.05
CA GLY A 14 -38.21 6.85 -35.27
C GLY A 14 -36.97 7.27 -36.09
N SER A 15 -35.73 6.86 -35.80
CA SER A 15 -35.14 6.10 -34.68
C SER A 15 -33.62 6.47 -34.62
N TYR A 16 -32.82 6.17 -33.61
CA TYR A 16 -33.00 5.43 -32.35
C TYR A 16 -32.89 6.39 -31.14
N GLY A 17 -33.30 5.93 -29.94
CA GLY A 17 -33.18 6.70 -28.70
C GLY A 17 -32.00 6.27 -27.83
N LEU A 18 -30.96 7.11 -27.74
CA LEU A 18 -30.21 7.29 -26.50
C LEU A 18 -30.73 8.58 -25.87
N ASP A 19 -31.40 8.46 -24.71
CA ASP A 19 -32.06 9.62 -24.12
C ASP A 19 -31.02 10.68 -23.73
N LYS A 20 -31.28 11.96 -24.02
CA LYS A 20 -30.33 13.04 -23.72
C LYS A 20 -30.08 13.19 -22.21
N LYS A 21 -30.98 12.65 -21.38
CA LYS A 21 -30.78 12.47 -19.94
C LYS A 21 -29.75 11.38 -19.63
N ASP A 22 -29.79 10.23 -20.28
CA ASP A 22 -28.86 9.12 -20.01
C ASP A 22 -27.43 9.46 -20.45
N VAL A 23 -27.27 10.12 -21.60
CA VAL A 23 -25.95 10.60 -22.05
C VAL A 23 -25.36 11.57 -21.01
N LYS A 24 -26.12 12.61 -20.62
CA LYS A 24 -25.69 13.55 -19.58
C LYS A 24 -25.42 12.88 -18.24
N THR A 25 -26.25 11.92 -17.82
CA THR A 25 -26.06 11.20 -16.55
C THR A 25 -24.80 10.33 -16.60
N SER A 26 -24.51 9.68 -17.74
CA SER A 26 -23.28 8.91 -17.94
C SER A 26 -22.03 9.80 -17.99
N GLU A 27 -22.15 11.00 -18.56
CA GLU A 27 -21.05 11.95 -18.70
C GLU A 27 -20.76 12.66 -17.37
N LEU A 28 -21.81 13.02 -16.61
CA LEU A 28 -21.71 13.49 -15.24
C LEU A 28 -21.14 12.40 -14.32
N ALA A 29 -21.56 11.14 -14.46
CA ALA A 29 -20.99 10.02 -13.71
C ALA A 29 -19.51 9.79 -14.05
N LYS A 30 -19.12 9.92 -15.33
CA LYS A 30 -17.70 9.90 -15.76
C LYS A 30 -16.93 11.10 -15.20
N GLN A 31 -17.53 12.29 -15.10
CA GLN A 31 -16.92 13.46 -14.48
C GLN A 31 -16.77 13.29 -12.96
N ILE A 32 -17.79 12.80 -12.27
CA ILE A 32 -17.75 12.52 -10.82
C ILE A 32 -16.72 11.44 -10.53
N ASN A 33 -16.66 10.35 -11.32
CA ASN A 33 -15.60 9.35 -11.20
C ASN A 33 -14.21 9.95 -11.49
N ARG A 34 -14.05 10.83 -12.49
CA ARG A 34 -12.78 11.54 -12.72
C ARG A 34 -12.38 12.45 -11.55
N ILE A 35 -13.33 13.13 -10.91
CA ILE A 35 -13.09 14.00 -9.75
C ILE A 35 -12.71 13.16 -8.51
N ASN A 36 -13.41 12.05 -8.28
CA ASN A 36 -13.08 11.08 -7.23
C ASN A 36 -11.74 10.36 -7.48
N ASN A 37 -11.30 10.31 -8.74
CA ASN A 37 -10.02 9.72 -9.16
C ASN A 37 -8.93 10.78 -9.40
N LEU A 38 -9.05 11.99 -8.83
CA LEU A 38 -7.93 12.94 -8.80
C LEU A 38 -6.94 12.57 -7.68
N PRO A 39 -5.63 12.77 -7.89
CA PRO A 39 -4.62 12.67 -6.86
C PRO A 39 -5.01 13.41 -5.58
N SER A 40 -5.31 12.66 -4.53
CA SER A 40 -5.89 13.17 -3.28
C SER A 40 -5.26 12.51 -2.06
N VAL A 41 -5.63 12.99 -0.87
CA VAL A 41 -5.15 12.49 0.41
C VAL A 41 -6.36 12.12 1.26
N PHE A 42 -6.39 10.89 1.75
CA PHE A 42 -7.40 10.42 2.70
C PHE A 42 -6.75 10.20 4.07
N GLU A 43 -7.35 10.72 5.14
CA GLU A 43 -6.81 10.62 6.49
C GLU A 43 -7.84 10.02 7.46
N LEU A 44 -7.40 9.02 8.25
CA LEU A 44 -8.22 8.43 9.32
C LEU A 44 -7.33 7.89 10.44
N GLY A 45 -7.55 8.35 11.67
CA GLY A 45 -6.98 7.72 12.87
C GLY A 45 -5.45 7.64 12.91
N GLY A 46 -4.77 8.65 12.37
CA GLY A 46 -3.30 8.69 12.29
C GLY A 46 -2.70 7.95 11.08
N VAL A 47 -3.52 7.37 10.20
CA VAL A 47 -3.12 6.82 8.91
C VAL A 47 -3.53 7.79 7.79
N THR A 48 -2.60 8.07 6.89
CA THR A 48 -2.81 8.91 5.71
C THR A 48 -2.51 8.09 4.44
N ILE A 49 -3.44 8.04 3.49
CA ILE A 49 -3.31 7.34 2.21
C ILE A 49 -3.27 8.37 1.08
N SER A 50 -2.20 8.37 0.28
CA SER A 50 -2.17 9.08 -1.00
C SER A 50 -2.93 8.27 -2.04
N ARG A 51 -3.96 8.85 -2.66
CA ARG A 51 -4.81 8.17 -3.64
C ARG A 51 -4.57 8.72 -5.03
N SER A 52 -4.08 7.88 -5.94
CA SER A 52 -4.08 8.10 -7.39
C SER A 52 -5.49 8.00 -8.00
N GLY A 53 -6.41 7.29 -7.32
CA GLY A 53 -7.77 7.04 -7.80
C GLY A 53 -7.94 5.75 -8.61
N THR A 54 -6.85 5.17 -9.12
CA THR A 54 -6.87 3.94 -9.93
C THR A 54 -5.96 2.83 -9.42
N ALA A 55 -5.06 3.12 -8.47
CA ALA A 55 -4.12 2.15 -7.94
C ALA A 55 -4.78 0.87 -7.41
N ARG A 56 -4.23 -0.27 -7.82
CA ARG A 56 -4.63 -1.61 -7.34
C ARG A 56 -3.78 -2.06 -6.14
N GLN A 57 -2.74 -1.30 -5.82
CA GLN A 57 -1.71 -1.66 -4.85
C GLN A 57 -1.47 -0.52 -3.86
N LEU A 58 -1.10 -0.85 -2.63
CA LEU A 58 -0.79 0.12 -1.57
C LEU A 58 0.52 -0.24 -0.87
N VAL A 59 1.52 0.65 -0.87
CA VAL A 59 2.76 0.46 -0.10
C VAL A 59 2.65 1.11 1.27
N ILE A 60 2.94 0.38 2.35
CA ILE A 60 3.04 0.95 3.70
C ILE A 60 4.47 1.48 3.90
N MET A 61 4.60 2.79 4.05
CA MET A 61 5.87 3.49 4.29
C MET A 61 5.94 3.99 5.74
N SER A 62 6.59 3.20 6.59
CA SER A 62 6.61 3.39 8.04
C SER A 62 7.76 2.60 8.66
N HIS A 63 8.16 2.91 9.90
CA HIS A 63 8.91 1.97 10.72
C HIS A 63 7.94 0.99 11.38
N GLY A 64 8.32 -0.28 11.48
CA GLY A 64 7.45 -1.33 11.98
C GLY A 64 8.05 -2.08 13.17
N GLY A 65 7.19 -2.62 14.03
CA GLY A 65 7.59 -3.52 15.11
C GLY A 65 6.37 -4.19 15.73
N TRP A 66 6.53 -5.40 16.22
CA TRP A 66 5.43 -6.19 16.77
C TRP A 66 5.72 -6.65 18.19
N LYS A 67 4.68 -6.94 18.97
CA LYS A 67 4.79 -7.59 20.29
C LYS A 67 3.63 -8.58 20.39
N GLU A 68 3.91 -9.78 20.92
CA GLU A 68 2.87 -10.75 21.26
C GLU A 68 2.01 -10.21 22.41
N PHE A 69 0.75 -10.63 22.48
CA PHE A 69 -0.15 -10.21 23.55
C PHE A 69 0.16 -11.00 24.84
N GLU A 70 1.07 -10.48 25.66
CA GLU A 70 1.42 -11.07 26.96
C GLU A 70 0.33 -10.85 28.00
N SER A 71 -0.52 -11.87 28.23
CA SER A 71 -1.65 -11.83 29.17
C SER A 71 -1.25 -11.66 30.64
N SER A 72 -0.01 -11.96 31.00
CA SER A 72 0.51 -11.88 32.38
C SER A 72 1.13 -10.52 32.75
N ALA A 73 1.71 -9.80 31.79
CA ALA A 73 2.43 -8.54 32.03
C ALA A 73 1.51 -7.30 32.15
N THR A 74 0.20 -7.45 31.87
CA THR A 74 -0.71 -6.33 31.58
C THR A 74 -1.78 -6.06 32.65
N LEU A 75 -1.61 -6.54 33.88
CA LEU A 75 -2.57 -6.38 34.99
C LEU A 75 -3.11 -4.94 35.18
N PHE A 76 -2.32 -3.91 34.85
CA PHE A 76 -2.70 -2.50 34.97
C PHE A 76 -2.55 -1.67 33.67
N ARG A 77 -2.23 -2.30 32.53
CA ARG A 77 -2.10 -1.61 31.23
C ARG A 77 -2.68 -2.46 30.11
N ARG A 78 -3.85 -2.06 29.60
CA ARG A 78 -4.46 -2.64 28.39
C ARG A 78 -3.54 -2.40 27.20
N GLN A 79 -2.83 -3.42 26.72
CA GLN A 79 -2.18 -3.37 25.42
C GLN A 79 -3.29 -3.25 24.36
N VAL A 80 -3.28 -2.17 23.59
CA VAL A 80 -4.25 -1.94 22.50
C VAL A 80 -3.53 -2.18 21.19
N GLY A 81 -4.12 -3.03 20.33
CA GLY A 81 -3.68 -3.31 18.97
C GLY A 81 -2.51 -4.29 18.81
N ASP A 82 -1.68 -4.54 19.82
CA ASP A 82 -0.62 -5.55 19.73
C ASP A 82 -1.21 -6.99 19.69
N GLY A 83 -0.47 -7.98 19.20
CA GLY A 83 -0.99 -9.34 18.90
C GLY A 83 -1.39 -9.54 17.44
N TRP A 84 -2.55 -10.15 17.16
CA TRP A 84 -2.93 -10.64 15.83
C TRP A 84 -4.18 -9.94 15.25
N THR A 85 -4.26 -9.84 13.93
CA THR A 85 -5.44 -9.36 13.19
C THR A 85 -5.71 -10.24 11.97
N ASN A 86 -6.83 -10.06 11.28
CA ASN A 86 -7.17 -10.83 10.06
C ASN A 86 -7.00 -9.94 8.83
N VAL A 87 -6.47 -10.51 7.74
CA VAL A 87 -6.41 -9.81 6.45
C VAL A 87 -7.83 -9.65 5.86
N PRO A 88 -8.25 -8.45 5.43
CA PRO A 88 -9.53 -8.22 4.78
C PRO A 88 -9.79 -9.12 3.56
N GLN A 89 -11.06 -9.35 3.25
CA GLN A 89 -11.45 -10.09 2.05
C GLN A 89 -11.04 -9.33 0.78
N GLY A 90 -10.54 -10.07 -0.22
CA GLY A 90 -10.02 -9.51 -1.47
C GLY A 90 -8.62 -8.89 -1.39
N LEU A 91 -7.97 -8.90 -0.22
CA LEU A 91 -6.63 -8.32 -0.02
C LEU A 91 -5.57 -9.41 0.24
N ARG A 92 -4.37 -9.21 -0.29
CA ARG A 92 -3.14 -9.91 0.12
C ARG A 92 -2.17 -8.93 0.79
N VAL A 93 -1.42 -9.38 1.79
CA VAL A 93 -0.28 -8.64 2.34
C VAL A 93 1.01 -9.32 1.90
N ASP A 94 1.88 -8.58 1.22
CA ASP A 94 3.21 -9.05 0.80
C ASP A 94 4.30 -8.40 1.64
N PHE A 95 5.16 -9.22 2.25
CA PHE A 95 6.24 -8.77 3.13
C PHE A 95 7.58 -8.82 2.41
N TYR A 96 8.28 -7.68 2.40
CA TYR A 96 9.61 -7.51 1.78
C TYR A 96 10.76 -7.74 2.78
N THR A 97 10.42 -8.27 3.95
CA THR A 97 11.31 -8.48 5.09
C THR A 97 10.93 -9.81 5.72
N GLU A 98 11.91 -10.59 6.17
CA GLU A 98 11.65 -11.76 7.01
C GLU A 98 11.06 -11.34 8.36
N ASP A 99 10.29 -12.22 8.99
CA ASP A 99 9.83 -12.00 10.35
C ASP A 99 11.01 -11.80 11.30
N LYS A 100 10.84 -10.95 12.32
CA LYS A 100 11.89 -10.57 13.29
C LYS A 100 13.08 -9.77 12.73
N ASN A 101 13.09 -9.43 11.44
CA ASN A 101 14.22 -8.74 10.80
C ASN A 101 13.94 -7.23 10.54
N PHE A 102 15.01 -6.45 10.36
CA PHE A 102 14.97 -5.02 10.01
C PHE A 102 14.93 -4.84 8.48
N THR A 103 14.48 -3.67 8.01
CA THR A 103 14.39 -3.39 6.56
C THR A 103 14.75 -1.97 6.18
N LYS A 104 15.08 -1.77 4.90
CA LYS A 104 15.35 -0.46 4.28
C LYS A 104 14.15 -0.04 3.43
N GLY A 105 13.05 0.32 4.11
CA GLY A 105 11.70 0.42 3.51
C GLY A 105 11.53 1.35 2.30
N ALA A 106 12.41 2.33 2.11
CA ALA A 106 12.40 3.23 0.95
C ALA A 106 12.59 2.50 -0.39
N SER A 107 13.25 1.35 -0.40
CA SER A 107 13.49 0.59 -1.63
C SER A 107 12.24 -0.16 -2.14
N VAL A 108 11.26 -0.44 -1.27
CA VAL A 108 10.05 -1.20 -1.63
C VAL A 108 9.16 -0.42 -2.58
N ILE A 109 8.86 0.85 -2.27
CA ILE A 109 8.08 1.71 -3.18
C ILE A 109 8.78 1.86 -4.54
N THR A 110 10.10 1.98 -4.55
CA THR A 110 10.89 2.14 -5.78
C THR A 110 10.75 0.91 -6.69
N GLU A 111 10.87 -0.30 -6.14
CA GLU A 111 10.78 -1.52 -6.94
C GLU A 111 9.35 -1.89 -7.34
N VAL A 112 8.37 -1.70 -6.44
CA VAL A 112 6.94 -1.89 -6.76
C VAL A 112 6.49 -0.90 -7.86
N SER A 113 6.90 0.37 -7.82
CA SER A 113 6.60 1.34 -8.89
C SER A 113 7.34 1.09 -10.20
N LYS A 114 8.49 0.40 -10.20
CA LYS A 114 9.18 -0.02 -11.43
C LYS A 114 8.53 -1.22 -12.10
N ARG A 115 8.00 -2.16 -11.31
CA ARG A 115 7.50 -3.46 -11.76
C ARG A 115 6.07 -3.73 -11.24
N PRO A 116 5.09 -2.83 -11.47
CA PRO A 116 3.79 -2.88 -10.79
C PRO A 116 2.97 -4.14 -11.13
N GLU A 117 2.99 -4.60 -12.38
CA GLU A 117 2.28 -5.84 -12.78
C GLU A 117 2.91 -7.10 -12.18
N GLU A 118 4.24 -7.12 -12.00
CA GLU A 118 4.92 -8.22 -11.30
C GLU A 118 4.59 -8.19 -9.80
N ALA A 119 4.59 -7.00 -9.19
CA ALA A 119 4.26 -6.81 -7.78
C ALA A 119 2.82 -7.26 -7.43
N LEU A 120 1.87 -7.16 -8.36
CA LEU A 120 0.51 -7.71 -8.19
C LEU A 120 0.49 -9.23 -8.01
N GLN A 121 1.41 -9.97 -8.64
CA GLN A 121 1.56 -11.42 -8.46
C GLN A 121 2.47 -11.77 -7.26
N GLY A 122 3.36 -10.85 -6.91
CA GLY A 122 4.36 -10.98 -5.85
C GLY A 122 5.75 -10.85 -6.46
N LEU A 123 6.46 -9.80 -6.07
CA LEU A 123 7.72 -9.40 -6.69
C LEU A 123 8.80 -10.49 -6.55
N SER A 124 9.37 -10.94 -7.68
CA SER A 124 10.45 -11.93 -7.71
C SER A 124 11.81 -11.30 -7.40
N CYS A 125 12.76 -12.13 -6.95
CA CYS A 125 14.13 -11.71 -6.72
C CYS A 125 14.84 -11.48 -8.06
N GLN A 126 15.25 -10.23 -8.29
CA GLN A 126 16.05 -9.82 -9.44
C GLN A 126 17.27 -9.05 -8.93
N LEU A 127 18.46 -9.47 -9.36
CA LEU A 127 19.73 -8.93 -8.86
C LEU A 127 20.29 -7.78 -9.70
N GLY A 128 19.66 -7.47 -10.84
CA GLY A 128 20.07 -6.38 -11.73
C GLY A 128 21.44 -6.56 -12.39
N ILE A 129 21.98 -7.78 -12.39
CA ILE A 129 23.32 -8.14 -12.88
C ILE A 129 23.22 -9.38 -13.79
N SER A 130 24.10 -9.48 -14.79
CA SER A 130 24.17 -10.67 -15.65
C SER A 130 24.91 -11.81 -14.97
N ASP A 131 24.68 -13.06 -15.40
CA ASP A 131 25.46 -14.21 -14.89
C ASP A 131 26.95 -14.10 -15.24
N SER A 132 27.31 -13.47 -16.36
CA SER A 132 28.71 -13.17 -16.73
C SER A 132 29.37 -12.13 -15.81
N ASP A 133 28.65 -11.10 -15.38
CA ASP A 133 29.16 -10.13 -14.41
C ASP A 133 29.26 -10.75 -13.01
N LEU A 134 28.33 -11.65 -12.65
CA LEU A 134 28.40 -12.47 -11.44
C LEU A 134 29.63 -13.39 -11.43
N GLU A 135 29.97 -14.01 -12.55
CA GLU A 135 31.17 -14.83 -12.72
C GLU A 135 32.46 -13.99 -12.60
N LEU A 136 32.48 -12.80 -13.19
CA LEU A 136 33.58 -11.85 -13.07
C LEU A 136 33.77 -11.38 -11.62
N LEU A 137 32.68 -11.05 -10.92
CA LEU A 137 32.71 -10.66 -9.50
C LEU A 137 33.20 -11.81 -8.61
N ALA A 138 32.67 -13.02 -8.81
CA ALA A 138 33.10 -14.22 -8.09
C ALA A 138 34.60 -14.49 -8.25
N SER A 139 35.08 -14.42 -9.49
CA SER A 139 36.50 -14.54 -9.83
C SER A 139 37.35 -13.46 -9.14
N SER A 140 36.91 -12.19 -9.21
CA SER A 140 37.65 -11.06 -8.59
C SER A 140 37.75 -11.14 -7.06
N ARG A 141 36.77 -11.79 -6.42
CA ARG A 141 36.71 -11.97 -4.95
C ARG A 141 37.21 -13.34 -4.50
N ASN A 142 37.74 -14.16 -5.41
CA ASN A 142 38.20 -15.54 -5.16
C ASN A 142 37.16 -16.39 -4.39
N THR A 143 35.91 -16.36 -4.86
CA THR A 143 34.78 -17.07 -4.25
C THR A 143 33.84 -17.64 -5.32
N SER A 144 32.78 -18.35 -4.92
CA SER A 144 31.83 -18.94 -5.85
C SER A 144 30.75 -17.94 -6.30
N MET A 145 30.22 -18.12 -7.52
CA MET A 145 29.05 -17.35 -7.98
C MET A 145 27.85 -17.50 -7.04
N ALA A 146 27.68 -18.68 -6.42
CA ALA A 146 26.63 -18.90 -5.43
C ALA A 146 26.79 -18.01 -4.20
N ALA A 147 28.02 -17.82 -3.69
CA ALA A 147 28.28 -16.92 -2.57
C ALA A 147 27.99 -15.45 -2.92
N ILE A 148 28.40 -14.97 -4.11
CA ILE A 148 28.06 -13.62 -4.58
C ILE A 148 26.54 -13.47 -4.76
N ARG A 149 25.88 -14.46 -5.35
CA ARG A 149 24.43 -14.47 -5.54
C ARG A 149 23.71 -14.34 -4.19
N THR A 150 24.05 -15.14 -3.20
CA THR A 150 23.49 -15.05 -1.85
C THR A 150 23.81 -13.71 -1.16
N GLU A 151 25.00 -13.14 -1.35
CA GLU A 151 25.33 -11.79 -0.85
C GLU A 151 24.42 -10.72 -1.48
N MET A 152 24.20 -10.77 -2.80
CA MET A 152 23.34 -9.82 -3.50
C MET A 152 21.85 -10.01 -3.16
N GLU A 153 21.38 -11.26 -2.99
CA GLU A 153 20.02 -11.59 -2.55
C GLU A 153 19.67 -11.00 -1.18
N GLN A 154 20.64 -10.76 -0.29
CA GLN A 154 20.42 -10.07 1.00
C GLN A 154 20.05 -8.59 0.82
N PHE A 155 20.45 -7.96 -0.28
CA PHE A 155 20.17 -6.55 -0.59
C PHE A 155 19.05 -6.37 -1.61
N ALA A 156 18.66 -7.43 -2.32
CA ALA A 156 17.57 -7.42 -3.28
C ALA A 156 16.21 -7.21 -2.59
N VAL A 157 15.32 -6.49 -3.27
CA VAL A 157 13.93 -6.26 -2.81
C VAL A 157 13.01 -7.17 -3.59
N TYR A 158 12.38 -8.10 -2.86
CA TYR A 158 11.43 -9.07 -3.39
C TYR A 158 10.47 -9.51 -2.29
N LYS A 159 9.37 -10.15 -2.66
CA LYS A 159 8.42 -10.73 -1.72
C LYS A 159 9.09 -11.90 -1.01
N LYS A 160 9.35 -11.77 0.29
CA LYS A 160 9.93 -12.82 1.14
C LYS A 160 8.88 -13.72 1.78
N ASP A 161 7.70 -13.17 2.03
CA ASP A 161 6.60 -13.80 2.77
C ASP A 161 5.28 -13.12 2.35
N GLY A 162 4.12 -13.73 2.61
CA GLY A 162 2.84 -13.12 2.32
C GLY A 162 1.65 -13.88 2.89
N VAL A 163 0.60 -13.13 3.24
CA VAL A 163 -0.60 -13.63 3.92
C VAL A 163 -1.84 -13.22 3.12
N VAL A 164 -2.77 -14.14 2.89
CA VAL A 164 -3.94 -13.93 2.03
C VAL A 164 -5.20 -13.58 2.82
N ALA A 165 -6.23 -13.15 2.10
CA ALA A 165 -7.54 -12.79 2.63
C ALA A 165 -8.10 -13.82 3.62
N GLY A 166 -8.54 -13.35 4.80
CA GLY A 166 -9.11 -14.17 5.87
C GLY A 166 -8.10 -14.83 6.80
N GLU A 167 -6.82 -14.92 6.43
CA GLU A 167 -5.77 -15.45 7.32
C GLU A 167 -5.39 -14.47 8.43
N LYS A 168 -4.78 -15.02 9.49
CA LYS A 168 -4.23 -14.23 10.60
C LYS A 168 -2.85 -13.68 10.24
N VAL A 169 -2.65 -12.39 10.53
CA VAL A 169 -1.39 -11.69 10.38
C VAL A 169 -1.00 -11.02 11.69
N LYS A 170 0.30 -10.95 11.99
CA LYS A 170 0.83 -10.14 13.10
C LYS A 170 0.35 -8.70 12.91
N ASN A 171 -0.33 -8.13 13.91
CA ASN A 171 -0.79 -6.75 13.86
C ASN A 171 0.36 -5.81 14.21
N TYR A 172 1.29 -5.62 13.26
CA TYR A 172 2.47 -4.78 13.45
C TYR A 172 2.06 -3.36 13.86
N ALA A 173 2.75 -2.82 14.86
CA ALA A 173 2.71 -1.41 15.16
C ALA A 173 3.54 -0.65 14.12
N LEU A 174 2.98 0.45 13.65
CA LEU A 174 3.51 1.31 12.60
C LEU A 174 3.73 2.71 13.20
N TYR A 175 4.87 3.29 12.88
CA TYR A 175 5.34 4.56 13.43
C TYR A 175 5.58 5.60 12.32
N HIS A 176 5.38 6.88 12.65
CA HIS A 176 5.69 8.00 11.76
C HIS A 176 7.16 7.95 11.30
N HIS A 177 7.39 8.13 9.99
CA HIS A 177 8.71 8.28 9.40
C HIS A 177 9.02 9.76 9.14
N GLU A 178 10.20 10.26 9.49
CA GLU A 178 10.50 11.71 9.46
C GLU A 178 10.28 12.34 8.08
N ASN A 179 10.66 11.63 7.01
CA ASN A 179 10.54 12.11 5.63
C ASN A 179 9.13 12.01 5.01
N THR A 180 8.09 11.57 5.74
CA THR A 180 6.72 11.32 5.23
C THR A 180 6.20 12.41 4.29
N GLU A 181 6.29 13.69 4.68
CA GLU A 181 5.75 14.81 3.91
C GLU A 181 6.49 15.01 2.56
N SER A 182 7.81 14.82 2.55
CA SER A 182 8.62 14.92 1.33
C SER A 182 8.30 13.77 0.36
N MET A 183 8.15 12.55 0.89
CA MET A 183 7.81 11.36 0.11
C MET A 183 6.41 11.45 -0.48
N LEU A 184 5.42 11.92 0.28
CA LEU A 184 4.06 12.19 -0.19
C LEU A 184 4.05 13.20 -1.36
N LYS A 185 4.74 14.34 -1.20
CA LYS A 185 4.84 15.37 -2.26
C LYS A 185 5.57 14.86 -3.50
N GLY A 186 6.60 14.03 -3.34
CA GLY A 186 7.31 13.40 -4.46
C GLY A 186 6.42 12.41 -5.22
N HIS A 187 5.71 11.55 -4.48
CA HIS A 187 4.83 10.54 -5.05
C HIS A 187 3.66 11.13 -5.84
N GLN A 188 3.01 12.18 -5.31
CA GLN A 188 1.92 12.91 -5.98
C GLN A 188 2.36 13.68 -7.24
N ARG A 189 3.67 13.91 -7.42
CA ARG A 189 4.24 14.57 -8.61
C ARG A 189 4.78 13.59 -9.65
N SER A 190 4.97 12.32 -9.27
CA SER A 190 5.41 11.28 -10.19
C SER A 190 4.25 10.82 -11.07
N ARG A 191 4.57 10.36 -12.28
CA ARG A 191 3.64 9.58 -13.11
C ARG A 191 3.74 8.07 -12.87
N MET A 192 4.78 7.61 -12.17
CA MET A 192 5.01 6.18 -11.88
C MET A 192 4.24 5.68 -10.64
N SER A 193 3.14 6.36 -10.32
CA SER A 193 2.30 6.16 -9.13
C SER A 193 0.82 5.93 -9.48
N GLU A 194 0.45 5.86 -10.76
CA GLU A 194 -0.96 5.67 -11.17
C GLU A 194 -1.54 4.30 -10.73
N ASP A 195 -0.69 3.27 -10.61
CA ASP A 195 -1.06 1.90 -10.20
C ASP A 195 -0.79 1.56 -8.72
N VAL A 196 -0.05 2.43 -8.01
CA VAL A 196 0.50 2.17 -6.68
C VAL A 196 0.30 3.39 -5.79
N ASP A 197 -0.51 3.25 -4.75
CA ASP A 197 -0.72 4.26 -3.70
C ASP A 197 0.26 4.05 -2.54
N ILE A 198 0.37 5.03 -1.63
CA ILE A 198 1.17 4.93 -0.40
C ILE A 198 0.32 5.22 0.84
N ALA A 199 0.48 4.39 1.86
CA ALA A 199 0.03 4.64 3.23
C ALA A 199 1.19 5.08 4.12
N PHE A 200 0.98 6.18 4.84
CA PHE A 200 1.90 6.75 5.82
C PHE A 200 1.24 6.81 7.21
N ILE A 201 2.06 6.82 8.25
CA ILE A 201 1.61 7.13 9.61
C ILE A 201 1.90 8.61 9.89
N THR A 202 0.86 9.39 10.18
CA THR A 202 0.94 10.84 10.42
C THR A 202 0.85 11.21 11.90
N ASP A 203 0.40 10.30 12.77
CA ASP A 203 0.48 10.51 14.22
C ASP A 203 1.94 10.45 14.70
N LYS A 204 2.45 11.59 15.16
CA LYS A 204 3.83 11.73 15.68
C LYS A 204 3.97 11.34 17.16
N LYS A 205 2.85 11.14 17.88
CA LYS A 205 2.81 10.86 19.32
C LYS A 205 2.40 9.43 19.63
N HIS A 206 1.70 8.75 18.72
CA HIS A 206 1.22 7.39 18.90
C HIS A 206 1.62 6.45 17.75
N LYS A 207 1.58 5.15 18.05
CA LYS A 207 1.64 4.10 17.04
C LYS A 207 0.24 3.85 16.47
N CYS A 208 0.14 3.68 15.17
CA CYS A 208 -1.00 3.00 14.56
C CYS A 208 -0.67 1.50 14.46
N HIS A 209 -1.65 0.67 14.12
CA HIS A 209 -1.42 -0.74 13.81
C HIS A 209 -1.83 -1.08 12.36
N LEU A 210 -1.34 -2.21 11.84
CA LEU A 210 -1.70 -2.70 10.50
C LEU A 210 -3.24 -2.79 10.32
N SER A 211 -3.98 -3.17 11.37
CA SER A 211 -5.44 -3.18 11.37
C SER A 211 -6.08 -1.80 11.26
N ASP A 212 -5.39 -0.71 11.61
CA ASP A 212 -5.86 0.66 11.39
C ASP A 212 -5.66 1.09 9.94
N VAL A 213 -4.59 0.62 9.28
CA VAL A 213 -4.42 0.77 7.82
C VAL A 213 -5.56 0.04 7.09
N PHE A 214 -5.92 -1.19 7.51
CA PHE A 214 -7.09 -1.89 6.94
C PHE A 214 -8.41 -1.15 7.17
N LYS A 215 -8.61 -0.50 8.33
CA LYS A 215 -9.77 0.37 8.57
C LYS A 215 -9.76 1.60 7.64
N ALA A 216 -8.60 2.23 7.45
CA ALA A 216 -8.44 3.39 6.57
C ALA A 216 -8.69 3.06 5.10
N ILE A 217 -8.17 1.93 4.60
CA ILE A 217 -8.49 1.40 3.26
C ILE A 217 -10.01 1.30 3.08
N ARG A 218 -10.68 0.55 3.97
CA ARG A 218 -12.13 0.34 3.90
C ARG A 218 -12.93 1.65 4.00
N ALA A 219 -12.49 2.58 4.83
CA ALA A 219 -13.15 3.87 5.02
C ALA A 219 -12.92 4.86 3.85
N SER A 220 -11.82 4.71 3.10
CA SER A 220 -11.57 5.52 1.89
C SER A 220 -12.53 5.20 0.73
N GLY A 221 -13.23 4.06 0.81
CA GLY A 221 -14.06 3.52 -0.28
C GLY A 221 -13.25 2.92 -1.43
N HIS A 222 -11.92 2.85 -1.31
CA HIS A 222 -11.02 2.25 -2.30
C HIS A 222 -10.72 0.79 -1.99
N SER A 223 -10.53 -0.01 -3.04
CA SER A 223 -10.17 -1.44 -2.93
C SER A 223 -8.79 -1.66 -3.51
N TYR A 224 -7.86 -2.14 -2.68
CA TYR A 224 -6.55 -2.61 -3.11
C TYR A 224 -6.54 -4.15 -3.12
N GLU A 225 -5.86 -4.73 -4.09
CA GLU A 225 -5.63 -6.18 -4.19
C GLU A 225 -4.42 -6.61 -3.34
N VAL A 226 -3.39 -5.75 -3.26
CA VAL A 226 -2.15 -6.03 -2.54
C VAL A 226 -1.71 -4.86 -1.67
N VAL A 227 -1.41 -5.14 -0.39
CA VAL A 227 -0.67 -4.26 0.51
C VAL A 227 0.77 -4.72 0.61
N HIS A 228 1.69 -3.86 0.19
CA HIS A 228 3.14 -4.08 0.27
C HIS A 228 3.68 -3.56 1.59
N PHE A 229 4.04 -4.48 2.49
CA PHE A 229 4.55 -4.15 3.81
C PHE A 229 6.06 -3.88 3.75
N GLY A 230 6.42 -2.61 3.57
CA GLY A 230 7.81 -2.13 3.51
C GLY A 230 8.41 -1.72 4.86
N ALA A 231 7.75 -2.02 5.97
CA ALA A 231 8.20 -1.68 7.32
C ALA A 231 8.96 -2.85 7.98
N CYS A 232 9.77 -2.57 9.00
CA CYS A 232 10.50 -3.59 9.77
C CYS A 232 9.52 -4.57 10.47
N ARG A 233 9.92 -5.83 10.65
CA ARG A 233 9.10 -6.88 11.29
C ARG A 233 9.64 -7.32 12.65
N VAL A 234 10.38 -6.44 13.33
CA VAL A 234 11.12 -6.75 14.55
C VAL A 234 10.20 -7.08 15.74
N GLU A 235 10.64 -8.02 16.57
CA GLU A 235 9.99 -8.36 17.84
C GLU A 235 10.46 -7.42 18.95
N ARG A 236 9.53 -6.60 19.46
CA ARG A 236 9.71 -5.71 20.61
C ARG A 236 9.57 -6.50 21.91
N THR A 237 10.51 -7.41 22.16
CA THR A 237 10.69 -7.99 23.50
C THR A 237 11.05 -6.89 24.50
N GLU A 238 10.67 -7.03 25.78
CA GLU A 238 10.77 -5.92 26.75
C GLU A 238 12.19 -5.46 27.12
N LYS A 239 13.22 -6.11 26.56
CA LYS A 239 14.56 -5.53 26.52
C LYS A 239 14.63 -4.44 25.45
N ALA A 240 14.15 -3.26 25.80
CA ALA A 240 14.81 -2.05 25.33
C ALA A 240 16.29 -2.20 25.70
N VAL A 241 17.16 -2.34 24.70
CA VAL A 241 18.61 -2.28 24.92
C VAL A 241 18.89 -0.85 25.35
N PRO A 242 19.32 -0.60 26.61
CA PRO A 242 19.71 0.75 27.00
C PRO A 242 21.01 1.07 26.26
N ASN A 243 21.05 2.23 25.62
CA ASN A 243 22.19 2.78 24.89
C ASN A 243 22.43 2.16 23.49
N LEU A 244 21.75 2.76 22.50
CA LEU A 244 22.35 3.17 21.23
C LEU A 244 22.07 4.68 21.07
#